data_AF-A0A7V6IT00-F1
#
_entry.id   AF-A0A7V6IT00-F1
#
_cell.length_a   1.000
_cell.length_b   1.000
_cell.length_c   1.000
_cell.angle_alpha   90.00
_cell.angle_beta   90.00
_cell.angle_gamma   90.00
#
_symmetry.space_group_name_H-M   'P 1'
#
loop_
_entity.id
_entity.type
_entity.pdbx_description
1 polymer ?
#
loop_
_entity_poly.entity_id
_entity_poly.type
_entity_poly.pdbx_seq_one_letter_code
_entity_poly.pdbx_strand_id
1 'polypeptide(L)'
;MKIYFDALSLKPTTSIGTQAYIIAGMELIQRKYPNVEFFLLSVNPIVDEHYLKHTKLNYKLIPRRKSKIGTWKQVRKILKNVDAVVSSW
;
A
#
# COMPACT_ATOMS: atom_id res chain seq x y z
N MET A 1 10.53 -0.70 -10.69
CA MET A 1 10.47 0.40 -9.70
C MET A 1 9.66 -0.10 -8.52
N LYS A 2 10.12 0.13 -7.29
CA LYS A 2 9.44 -0.29 -6.06
C LYS A 2 8.95 0.93 -5.31
N ILE A 3 7.67 0.98 -4.99
CA ILE A 3 7.05 2.13 -4.32
C ILE A 3 6.45 1.66 -3.00
N TYR A 4 6.80 2.33 -1.91
CA TYR A 4 5.98 2.27 -0.70
C TYR A 4 4.82 3.24 -0.85
N PHE A 5 3.60 2.71 -0.96
CA PHE A 5 2.39 3.50 -1.11
C PHE A 5 1.74 3.66 0.28
N ASP A 6 2.09 4.74 0.97
CA ASP A 6 1.66 5.01 2.34
C ASP A 6 0.23 5.56 2.37
N ALA A 7 -0.72 4.66 2.16
CA ALA A 7 -2.13 4.99 1.99
C ALA A 7 -3.06 4.24 2.95
N LEU A 8 -2.55 3.23 3.65
CA LEU A 8 -3.35 2.41 4.56
C LEU A 8 -3.21 2.90 5.99
N SER A 9 -4.34 3.16 6.63
CA SER A 9 -4.39 3.79 7.95
C SER A 9 -4.04 2.81 9.08
N LEU A 10 -4.01 3.32 10.32
CA LEU A 10 -3.87 2.51 11.54
C LEU A 10 -5.12 1.66 11.87
N LYS A 11 -6.21 1.87 11.14
CA LYS A 11 -7.46 1.09 11.22
C LYS A 11 -7.82 0.57 9.83
N PRO A 12 -8.62 -0.51 9.72
CA PRO A 12 -9.13 -0.96 8.43
C PRO A 12 -9.85 0.18 7.72
N THR A 13 -9.42 0.48 6.49
CA THR A 13 -10.08 1.48 5.65
C THR A 13 -11.28 0.82 4.98
N THR A 14 -12.50 1.17 5.40
CA THR A 14 -13.74 0.60 4.83
C THR A 14 -14.51 1.59 3.94
N SER A 15 -14.03 2.83 3.83
CA SER A 15 -14.62 3.84 2.95
C SER A 15 -14.37 3.49 1.47
N ILE A 16 -15.46 3.30 0.71
CA ILE A 16 -15.41 3.01 -0.73
C ILE A 16 -14.67 4.14 -1.48
N GLY A 17 -14.97 5.41 -1.15
CA GLY A 17 -14.33 6.56 -1.79
C GLY A 17 -12.82 6.60 -1.54
N THR A 18 -12.39 6.26 -0.32
CA THR A 18 -10.97 6.17 0.00
C THR A 18 -10.29 5.02 -0.77
N GLN A 19 -10.90 3.84 -0.80
CA GLN A 19 -10.35 2.71 -1.54
C GLN A 19 -10.24 3.03 -3.04
N ALA A 20 -11.26 3.66 -3.63
CA ALA A 20 -11.25 4.11 -5.02
C ALA A 20 -10.11 5.12 -5.28
N TYR A 21 -9.90 6.07 -4.38
CA TYR A 21 -8.82 7.05 -4.49
C TYR A 21 -7.43 6.40 -4.45
N ILE A 22 -7.21 5.46 -3.52
CA ILE A 22 -5.94 4.71 -3.40
C ILE A 22 -5.67 3.91 -4.68
N ILE A 23 -6.66 3.15 -5.14
CA ILE A 23 -6.55 2.31 -6.34
C ILE A 23 -6.27 3.18 -7.57
N ALA A 24 -7.03 4.26 -7.76
CA ALA A 24 -6.83 5.17 -8.89
C ALA A 24 -5.43 5.79 -8.89
N GLY A 25 -4.91 6.18 -7.72
CA GLY A 25 -3.54 6.67 -7.59
C GLY A 25 -2.49 5.65 -8.02
N MET A 26 -2.63 4.40 -7.58
CA MET A 26 -1.75 3.31 -8.01
C MET A 26 -1.86 3.01 -9.51
N GLU A 27 -3.07 3.03 -10.07
CA GLU A 27 -3.30 2.82 -11.51
C GLU A 27 -2.65 3.92 -12.37
N LEU A 28 -2.76 5.18 -11.95
CA LEU A 28 -2.10 6.30 -12.65
C LEU A 28 -0.58 6.13 -12.66
N ILE A 29 0.00 5.71 -11.54
CA ILE A 29 1.44 5.42 -11.45
C ILE A 29 1.82 4.24 -12.33
N GLN A 30 1.05 3.14 -12.32
CA GLN A 30 1.32 1.96 -13.16
C GLN A 30 1.25 2.28 -14.65
N ARG A 31 0.34 3.16 -15.09
CA ARG A 31 0.29 3.62 -16.49
C ARG A 31 1.59 4.30 -16.92
N LYS A 32 2.22 5.07 -16.03
CA LYS A 32 3.51 5.74 -16.28
C LYS A 32 4.70 4.80 -16.11
N TYR A 33 4.61 3.86 -15.18
CA TYR A 33 5.66 2.89 -14.84
C TYR A 33 5.09 1.46 -14.84
N PRO A 34 4.98 0.79 -16.00
CA PRO A 34 4.25 -0.48 -16.12
C PRO A 34 4.76 -1.62 -15.22
N ASN A 35 6.07 -1.61 -14.92
CA ASN A 35 6.74 -2.61 -14.08
C ASN A 35 6.91 -2.14 -12.62
N VAL A 36 6.04 -1.25 -12.15
CA VAL A 36 6.04 -0.81 -10.75
C VAL A 36 5.52 -1.93 -9.83
N GLU A 37 6.14 -2.08 -8.67
CA GLU A 37 5.69 -2.96 -7.59
C GLU A 37 5.35 -2.09 -6.38
N PHE A 38 4.13 -2.22 -5.86
CA PHE A 38 3.66 -1.45 -4.72
C PHE A 38 3.78 -2.24 -3.41
N PHE A 39 4.29 -1.61 -2.37
CA PHE A 39 4.34 -2.15 -1.01
C PHE A 39 3.33 -1.38 -0.16
N LEU A 40 2.42 -2.09 0.48
CA LEU A 40 1.28 -1.55 1.22
C LEU A 40 1.30 -2.10 2.64
N LEU A 41 1.31 -1.23 3.66
CA LEU A 41 1.35 -1.65 5.07
C LEU A 41 -0.05 -1.69 5.69
N SER A 42 -0.67 -2.87 5.65
CA SER A 42 -2.08 -3.08 5.95
C SER A 42 -2.35 -3.54 7.39
N VAL A 43 -3.35 -2.94 8.04
CA VAL A 43 -3.85 -3.40 9.36
C VAL A 43 -4.78 -4.61 9.23
N ASN A 44 -5.44 -4.77 8.09
CA ASN A 44 -6.29 -5.93 7.79
C ASN A 44 -6.10 -6.37 6.33
N PRO A 45 -5.06 -7.19 6.04
CA PRO A 45 -4.70 -7.57 4.68
C PRO A 45 -5.82 -8.30 3.94
N ILE A 46 -6.66 -9.05 4.66
CA ILE A 46 -7.78 -9.78 4.06
C ILE A 46 -8.77 -8.80 3.41
N VAL A 47 -9.11 -7.73 4.13
CA VAL A 47 -10.03 -6.70 3.62
C VAL A 47 -9.43 -5.93 2.46
N ASP A 48 -8.16 -5.52 2.57
CA ASP A 48 -7.49 -4.79 1.49
C ASP A 48 -7.32 -5.66 0.23
N GLU A 49 -7.05 -6.97 0.40
CA GLU A 49 -7.01 -7.95 -0.70
C GLU A 49 -8.34 -8.03 -1.44
N HIS A 50 -9.49 -7.96 -0.74
CA HIS A 50 -10.80 -7.98 -1.39
C HIS A 50 -10.99 -6.82 -2.38
N TYR A 51 -10.43 -5.63 -2.10
CA TYR A 51 -10.49 -4.49 -3.00
C TYR A 51 -9.47 -4.60 -4.14
N LEU A 52 -8.27 -5.09 -3.85
CA LEU A 52 -7.15 -5.09 -4.79
C LEU A 52 -7.14 -6.28 -5.76
N LYS A 53 -7.73 -7.43 -5.39
CA LYS A 53 -7.68 -8.67 -6.20
C LYS A 53 -8.33 -8.56 -7.58
N HIS A 54 -9.18 -7.55 -7.79
CA HIS A 54 -9.86 -7.30 -9.06
C HIS A 54 -9.09 -6.33 -9.98
N THR A 55 -7.95 -5.82 -9.51
CA THR A 55 -7.09 -4.89 -10.24
C THR A 55 -5.98 -5.64 -10.99
N LYS A 56 -5.29 -4.94 -11.91
CA LYS A 56 -4.06 -5.44 -12.55
C LYS A 56 -2.79 -4.93 -11.86
N LEU A 57 -2.94 -4.38 -10.65
CA LEU A 57 -1.83 -3.80 -9.91
C LEU A 57 -0.88 -4.90 -9.43
N ASN A 58 0.42 -4.65 -9.54
CA ASN A 58 1.43 -5.51 -8.93
C ASN A 58 1.74 -5.00 -7.52
N TYR A 59 1.27 -5.70 -6.49
CA TYR A 59 1.37 -5.24 -5.10
C TYR A 59 1.78 -6.34 -4.11
N LYS A 60 2.28 -5.88 -2.96
CA LYS A 60 2.56 -6.67 -1.75
C LYS A 60 1.87 -6.05 -0.56
N LEU A 61 0.87 -6.75 -0.03
CA LEU A 61 0.27 -6.42 1.26
C LEU A 61 1.15 -6.96 2.39
N ILE A 62 1.65 -6.06 3.22
CA ILE A 62 2.45 -6.37 4.39
C ILE A 62 1.55 -6.21 5.62
N PRO A 63 1.30 -7.28 6.39
CA PRO A 63 0.56 -7.17 7.64
C PRO A 63 1.29 -6.25 8.63
N ARG A 64 0.61 -5.20 9.09
CA ARG A 64 1.11 -4.25 10.08
C ARG A 64 1.20 -4.94 11.44
N ARG A 65 2.31 -4.74 12.14
CA ARG A 65 2.47 -5.19 13.53
C ARG A 65 1.55 -4.38 14.46
N LYS A 66 0.96 -5.07 15.44
CA LYS A 66 0.09 -4.44 16.45
C LYS A 66 0.80 -3.39 17.30
N SER A 67 2.13 -3.49 17.48
CA SER A 67 2.91 -2.54 18.27
C SER A 67 3.47 -1.39 17.42
N LYS A 68 3.52 -0.18 18.00
CA LYS A 68 4.10 1.02 17.34
C LYS A 68 5.56 0.81 16.94
N ILE A 69 6.37 0.27 17.86
CA ILE A 69 7.79 -0.04 17.61
C ILE A 69 7.93 -1.09 16.51
N GLY A 70 7.06 -2.10 16.51
CA GLY A 70 7.01 -3.10 15.45
C GLY A 70 6.72 -2.49 14.09
N THR A 71 5.70 -1.63 14.01
CA THR A 71 5.33 -0.90 12.79
C THR A 71 6.48 -0.02 12.31
N TRP A 72 7.13 0.72 13.21
CA TRP A 72 8.27 1.55 12.86
C TRP A 72 9.45 0.75 12.29
N LYS A 73 9.76 -0.42 12.88
CA LYS A 73 10.77 -1.34 12.33
C LYS A 73 10.37 -1.85 10.95
N GLN A 74 9.08 -2.12 10.71
CA GLN A 74 8.59 -2.52 9.39
C GLN A 74 8.74 -1.41 8.36
N VAL A 75 8.29 -0.20 8.68
CA VAL A 75 8.42 0.97 7.80
C VAL A 75 9.89 1.18 7.45
N ARG A 76 10.81 1.17 8.43
CA ARG A 76 12.25 1.27 8.14
C ARG A 76 12.78 0.17 7.23
N LYS A 77 12.29 -1.07 7.36
CA LYS A 77 12.66 -2.17 6.46
C LYS A 77 12.12 -1.95 5.05
N ILE A 78 10.89 -1.46 4.91
CA ILE A 78 10.29 -1.15 3.61
C ILE A 78 11.07 -0.02 2.92
N LEU A 79 11.32 1.09 3.64
CA LEU A 79 12.02 2.27 3.11
C LEU A 79 13.41 1.95 2.56
N LYS A 80 14.11 0.96 3.12
CA LYS A 80 15.43 0.51 2.61
C LYS A 80 15.37 -0.27 1.29
N ASN A 81 14.19 -0.71 0.86
CA ASN A 81 13.99 -1.61 -0.28
C ASN A 81 13.12 -1.02 -1.39
N VAL A 82 12.72 0.25 -1.26
CA VAL A 82 11.87 0.95 -2.24
C VAL A 82 12.62 2.13 -2.85
N ASP A 83 12.29 2.45 -4.09
CA ASP A 83 12.89 3.55 -4.84
C ASP A 83 12.20 4.89 -4.52
N ALA A 84 10.93 4.85 -4.15
CA ALA A 84 10.14 6.02 -3.81
C ALA A 84 9.06 5.73 -2.77
N VAL A 85 8.58 6.79 -2.13
CA VAL A 85 7.42 6.80 -1.23
C VAL A 85 6.36 7.71 -1.82
N VAL A 86 5.12 7.25 -1.82
CA VAL A 86 3.95 8.06 -2.18
C VAL A 86 3.01 8.07 -0.99
N SER A 87 2.75 9.24 -0.43
CA SER A 87 1.69 9.45 0.56
C SER A 87 0.48 10.05 -0.16
N SER A 88 -0.65 9.35 -0.09
CA SER A 88 -1.94 9.84 -0.61
C SER A 88 -2.73 10.64 0.44
N TRP A 89 -2.19 10.74 1.66
CA TRP A 89 -2.68 11.59 2.73
C TRP A 89 -1.73 12.75 2.97
#